data_AF-A0A6A7LM55-F1
#
_entry.id   AF-A0A6A7LM55-F1
#
_cell.length_a   1.000
_cell.length_b   1.000
_cell.length_c   1.000
_cell.angle_alpha   90.00
_cell.angle_beta   90.00
_cell.angle_gamma   90.00
#
_symmetry.space_group_name_H-M   'P 1'
#
loop_
_entity.id
_entity.type
_entity.pdbx_description
1 polymer ?
#
loop_
_entity_poly.entity_id
_entity_poly.type
_entity_poly.pdbx_seq_one_letter_code
_entity_poly.pdbx_strand_id
1 'polypeptide(L)'
;MMIKRHYLAMIAVALMATSCAPLGSAPAGGQSTSPAAPSTDPKALGVALQGEPQVLITSLGLGNQPNLGGDVQGAMHQKLATLDDRGELHAQLAALPSQDNGDWVVRPDGTMQTTYRLRNDVTWHDGTPLTAKDFIFAHTVTTDPELPVSQGKVAIYIDGLDAPDDHTLVVQWSKTYPFANGIVEDDLGPLPGHLIEEVYRTDKERFQQLPFWTTGFVGVGPYQMDEWVLGSHMTVKAYDRFYAGRAKIDTITFRFVENAPTVVANLIAGALDGAIPAAMDFQQSFLVKTEWDILG
;
A
#
# COMPACT_ATOMS: atom_id res chain seq x y z
N MET A 1 -63.19 8.47 32.71
CA MET A 1 -62.46 8.77 31.45
C MET A 1 -61.90 7.46 30.94
N MET A 2 -62.17 7.13 29.68
CA MET A 2 -62.49 5.77 29.19
C MET A 2 -61.35 4.74 29.23
N ILE A 3 -61.73 3.56 29.74
CA ILE A 3 -61.11 2.24 29.52
C ILE A 3 -61.64 1.69 28.19
N LYS A 4 -60.78 1.06 27.36
CA LYS A 4 -61.10 -0.16 26.59
C LYS A 4 -59.86 -0.74 25.85
N ARG A 5 -59.33 -1.84 26.39
CA ARG A 5 -58.63 -2.92 25.68
C ARG A 5 -59.68 -3.92 25.21
N HIS A 6 -59.73 -4.29 23.94
CA HIS A 6 -60.43 -5.50 23.46
C HIS A 6 -59.54 -6.20 22.42
N TYR A 7 -59.21 -7.46 22.72
CA TYR A 7 -58.75 -8.48 21.77
C TYR A 7 -59.97 -8.99 20.98
N LEU A 8 -59.83 -9.30 19.69
CA LEU A 8 -60.51 -10.47 19.10
C LEU A 8 -59.85 -10.86 17.78
N ALA A 9 -59.53 -12.15 17.69
CA ALA A 9 -58.94 -12.83 16.56
C ALA A 9 -59.96 -12.99 15.41
N MET A 10 -59.47 -12.97 14.16
CA MET A 10 -60.10 -13.69 13.07
C MET A 10 -59.03 -14.43 12.25
N ILE A 11 -59.13 -15.74 12.33
CA ILE A 11 -58.49 -16.75 11.51
C ILE A 11 -59.30 -16.83 10.21
N ALA A 12 -58.64 -16.70 9.05
CA ALA A 12 -59.20 -17.11 7.76
C ALA A 12 -58.25 -18.12 7.12
N VAL A 13 -58.63 -19.39 7.23
CA VAL A 13 -58.06 -20.55 6.55
C VAL A 13 -58.52 -20.50 5.09
N ALA A 14 -57.59 -20.48 4.13
CA ALA A 14 -57.89 -20.70 2.73
C ALA A 14 -57.41 -22.10 2.32
N LEU A 15 -58.38 -22.94 1.95
CA LEU A 15 -58.22 -24.34 1.55
C LEU A 15 -57.35 -24.49 0.29
N MET A 16 -56.48 -25.49 0.33
CA MET A 16 -55.74 -26.03 -0.81
C MET A 16 -56.69 -26.79 -1.74
N ALA A 17 -56.66 -26.48 -3.03
CA ALA A 17 -57.22 -27.32 -4.08
C ALA A 17 -56.09 -28.17 -4.68
N THR A 18 -56.14 -29.46 -4.39
CA THR A 18 -55.32 -30.52 -4.98
C THR A 18 -55.72 -30.72 -6.45
N SER A 19 -54.80 -30.48 -7.37
CA SER A 19 -54.92 -30.92 -8.76
C SER A 19 -53.85 -31.97 -9.04
N CYS A 20 -54.27 -33.22 -9.23
CA CYS A 20 -53.43 -34.30 -9.72
C CYS A 20 -53.22 -34.10 -11.22
N ALA A 21 -51.97 -33.92 -11.65
CA ALA A 21 -51.55 -34.05 -13.05
C ALA A 21 -50.68 -35.31 -13.20
N PRO A 22 -50.80 -36.07 -14.31
CA PRO A 22 -50.12 -37.34 -14.48
C PRO A 22 -48.62 -37.16 -14.74
N LEU A 23 -47.82 -38.04 -14.14
CA LEU A 23 -46.38 -38.20 -14.37
C LEU A 23 -46.10 -38.59 -15.83
N GLY A 24 -45.67 -37.63 -16.63
CA GLY A 24 -45.01 -37.87 -17.91
C GLY A 24 -43.52 -38.11 -17.69
N SER A 25 -43.05 -39.30 -18.06
CA SER A 25 -41.64 -39.68 -18.07
C SER A 25 -40.86 -38.92 -19.14
N ALA A 26 -40.05 -37.94 -18.71
CA ALA A 26 -39.03 -37.32 -19.56
C ALA A 26 -37.73 -38.16 -19.52
N PRO A 27 -37.03 -38.35 -20.65
CA PRO A 27 -35.79 -39.12 -20.69
C PRO A 27 -34.66 -38.38 -19.98
N ALA A 28 -33.80 -39.13 -19.30
CA ALA A 28 -32.59 -38.65 -18.67
C ALA A 28 -31.63 -38.08 -19.72
N GLY A 29 -31.68 -36.77 -19.93
CA GLY A 29 -30.64 -36.02 -20.63
C GLY A 29 -29.43 -35.88 -19.71
N GLY A 30 -28.31 -36.50 -20.11
CA GLY A 30 -27.05 -36.37 -19.39
C GLY A 30 -26.67 -34.90 -19.22
N GLN A 31 -26.38 -34.50 -17.98
CA GLN A 31 -25.78 -33.20 -17.69
C GLN A 31 -24.35 -33.21 -18.26
N SER A 32 -24.18 -32.64 -19.44
CA SER A 32 -22.87 -32.22 -19.91
C SER A 32 -22.41 -31.08 -18.99
N THR A 33 -21.49 -31.36 -18.08
CA THR A 33 -20.76 -30.34 -17.34
C THR A 33 -19.87 -29.59 -18.33
N SER A 34 -20.41 -28.49 -18.86
CA SER A 34 -19.62 -27.52 -19.59
C SER A 34 -18.63 -26.86 -18.60
N PRO A 35 -17.34 -26.72 -18.92
CA PRO A 35 -16.40 -26.02 -18.04
C PRO A 35 -16.90 -24.60 -17.78
N ALA A 36 -16.98 -24.21 -16.50
CA ALA A 36 -17.29 -22.84 -16.14
C ALA A 36 -16.28 -21.91 -16.80
N ALA A 37 -16.76 -20.92 -17.56
CA ALA A 37 -15.92 -19.85 -18.05
C ALA A 37 -15.25 -19.15 -16.84
N PRO A 38 -13.97 -18.74 -16.93
CA PRO A 38 -13.31 -18.03 -15.85
C PRO A 38 -14.14 -16.79 -15.48
N SER A 39 -14.42 -16.62 -14.18
CA SER A 39 -15.14 -15.47 -13.65
C SER A 39 -14.43 -14.18 -14.08
N THR A 40 -15.17 -13.28 -14.73
CA THR A 40 -14.70 -11.94 -15.11
C THR A 40 -14.79 -10.92 -13.97
N ASP A 41 -15.14 -11.37 -12.77
CA ASP A 41 -15.22 -10.50 -11.60
C ASP A 41 -13.82 -10.02 -11.22
N PRO A 42 -13.64 -8.71 -10.93
CA PRO A 42 -12.37 -8.17 -10.48
C PRO A 42 -11.88 -8.94 -9.25
N LYS A 43 -10.61 -9.34 -9.26
CA LYS A 43 -9.96 -9.96 -8.11
C LYS A 43 -9.73 -8.89 -7.06
N ALA A 44 -10.60 -8.84 -6.07
CA ALA A 44 -10.53 -7.90 -4.96
C ALA A 44 -9.93 -8.57 -3.72
N LEU A 45 -9.19 -7.80 -2.92
CA LEU A 45 -8.64 -8.20 -1.63
C LEU A 45 -9.06 -7.19 -0.56
N GLY A 46 -9.74 -7.64 0.50
CA GLY A 46 -10.07 -6.85 1.67
C GLY A 46 -9.04 -7.03 2.79
N VAL A 47 -8.39 -5.96 3.22
CA VAL A 47 -7.37 -6.01 4.27
C VAL A 47 -7.78 -5.11 5.44
N ALA A 48 -7.70 -5.62 6.67
CA ALA A 48 -7.89 -4.81 7.87
C ALA A 48 -6.65 -3.96 8.16
N LEU A 49 -6.87 -2.67 8.43
CA LEU A 49 -5.88 -1.75 8.97
C LEU A 49 -6.38 -1.21 10.30
N GLN A 50 -5.51 -1.13 11.32
CA GLN A 50 -5.91 -0.79 12.69
C GLN A 50 -6.52 0.62 12.82
N GLY A 51 -6.31 1.50 11.85
CA GLY A 51 -6.87 2.84 11.88
C GLY A 51 -6.60 3.56 10.57
N GLU A 52 -7.08 4.79 10.48
CA GLU A 52 -6.86 5.64 9.32
C GLU A 52 -5.44 6.25 9.34
N PRO A 53 -4.63 6.05 8.29
CA PRO A 53 -3.35 6.76 8.15
C PRO A 53 -3.54 8.28 8.11
N GLN A 54 -2.68 9.02 8.79
CA GLN A 54 -2.73 10.49 8.74
C GLN A 54 -1.92 11.06 7.56
N VAL A 55 -0.83 10.37 7.18
CA VAL A 55 0.01 10.68 6.02
C VAL A 55 0.58 9.38 5.45
N LEU A 56 0.72 9.27 4.13
CA LEU A 56 1.22 8.05 3.48
C LEU A 56 2.74 7.98 3.36
N ILE A 57 3.44 9.12 3.32
CA ILE A 57 4.90 9.16 3.34
C ILE A 57 5.37 9.42 4.77
N THR A 58 6.03 8.43 5.37
CA THR A 58 6.38 8.44 6.79
C THR A 58 7.52 9.38 7.16
N SER A 59 8.29 9.87 6.17
CA SER A 59 9.38 10.83 6.40
C SER A 59 8.90 12.25 6.70
N LEU A 60 7.61 12.56 6.46
CA LEU A 60 7.00 13.88 6.65
C LEU A 60 5.73 13.83 7.49
N GLY A 61 5.46 14.88 8.26
CA GLY A 61 4.12 15.19 8.77
C GLY A 61 3.77 14.71 10.17
N LEU A 62 4.57 13.82 10.78
CA LEU A 62 4.30 13.29 12.12
C LEU A 62 5.51 13.27 13.08
N GLY A 63 6.67 13.75 12.65
CA GLY A 63 7.90 13.64 13.45
C GLY A 63 8.18 12.18 13.84
N ASN A 64 8.28 11.89 15.15
CA ASN A 64 8.50 10.55 15.69
C ASN A 64 7.20 9.82 16.12
N GLN A 65 6.02 10.32 15.73
CA GLN A 65 4.76 9.68 16.11
C GLN A 65 4.51 8.41 15.27
N PRO A 66 3.85 7.38 15.83
CA PRO A 66 3.45 6.19 15.07
C PRO A 66 2.58 6.58 13.87
N ASN A 67 2.92 6.03 12.70
CA ASN A 67 2.17 6.27 11.47
C ASN A 67 1.81 4.95 10.79
N LEU A 68 0.52 4.72 10.56
CA LEU A 68 0.00 3.57 9.82
C LEU A 68 0.20 3.68 8.31
N GLY A 69 0.61 4.85 7.80
CA GLY A 69 0.90 5.07 6.39
C GLY A 69 1.96 4.12 5.84
N GLY A 70 2.99 3.81 6.64
CA GLY A 70 4.05 2.87 6.23
C GLY A 70 3.53 1.47 5.89
N ASP A 71 2.46 1.02 6.55
CA ASP A 71 1.87 -0.30 6.34
C ASP A 71 1.21 -0.45 4.95
N VAL A 72 0.79 0.67 4.36
CA VAL A 72 0.09 0.71 3.06
C VAL A 72 0.92 1.37 1.96
N GLN A 73 1.91 2.20 2.33
CA GLN A 73 2.79 2.90 1.41
C GLN A 73 3.50 1.94 0.44
N GLY A 74 3.96 0.78 0.93
CA GLY A 74 4.65 -0.22 0.10
C GLY A 74 3.81 -0.80 -1.04
N ALA A 75 2.47 -0.71 -0.97
CA ALA A 75 1.59 -1.10 -2.08
C ALA A 75 1.60 -0.07 -3.21
N MET A 76 1.79 1.21 -2.88
CA MET A 76 1.67 2.33 -3.82
C MET A 76 3.00 2.99 -4.19
N HIS A 77 4.08 2.71 -3.45
CA HIS A 77 5.35 3.39 -3.61
C HIS A 77 6.52 2.41 -3.43
N GLN A 78 7.69 2.77 -3.98
CA GLN A 78 8.91 1.96 -3.91
C GLN A 78 10.11 2.82 -3.55
N LYS A 79 11.21 2.17 -3.16
CA LYS A 79 12.47 2.78 -2.76
C LYS A 79 13.59 2.31 -3.66
N LEU A 80 14.83 2.69 -3.39
CA LEU A 80 15.99 2.18 -4.14
C LEU A 80 16.09 0.64 -4.02
N ALA A 81 15.89 0.11 -2.81
CA ALA A 81 15.93 -1.31 -2.51
C ALA A 81 14.87 -1.72 -1.49
N THR A 82 14.69 -3.03 -1.31
CA THR A 82 13.82 -3.61 -0.28
C THR A 82 14.42 -4.88 0.31
N LEU A 83 13.90 -5.32 1.46
CA LEU A 83 14.22 -6.62 2.04
C LEU A 83 13.03 -7.56 1.83
N ASP A 84 13.30 -8.83 1.54
CA ASP A 84 12.25 -9.85 1.56
C ASP A 84 11.97 -10.38 2.98
N ASP A 85 11.10 -11.39 3.08
CA ASP A 85 10.70 -12.04 4.33
C ASP A 85 11.84 -12.80 5.03
N ARG A 86 12.97 -12.99 4.35
CA ARG A 86 14.20 -13.61 4.87
C ARG A 86 15.27 -12.57 5.19
N GLY A 87 14.99 -11.29 4.95
CA GLY A 87 15.96 -10.22 5.10
C GLY A 87 17.00 -10.17 3.99
N GLU A 88 16.75 -10.82 2.84
CA GLU A 88 17.62 -10.69 1.67
C GLU A 88 17.34 -9.37 0.95
N LEU A 89 18.39 -8.69 0.51
CA LEU A 89 18.31 -7.38 -0.14
C LEU A 89 18.01 -7.54 -1.64
N HIS A 90 16.97 -6.85 -2.09
CA HIS A 90 16.52 -6.84 -3.49
C HIS A 90 16.48 -5.42 -4.05
N ALA A 91 16.92 -5.29 -5.30
CA ALA A 91 16.78 -4.05 -6.06
C ALA A 91 15.30 -3.72 -6.32
N GLN A 92 14.92 -2.44 -6.21
CA GLN A 92 13.62 -1.93 -6.65
C GLN A 92 13.83 -0.87 -7.74
N LEU A 93 14.03 0.39 -7.35
CA LEU A 93 14.15 1.52 -8.30
C LEU A 93 15.56 1.70 -8.87
N ALA A 94 16.57 1.04 -8.30
CA ALA A 94 17.95 1.13 -8.76
C ALA A 94 18.70 -0.20 -8.65
N ALA A 95 19.72 -0.38 -9.51
CA ALA A 95 20.73 -1.40 -9.30
C ALA A 95 21.48 -1.15 -7.97
N LEU A 96 21.78 -2.22 -7.25
CA LEU A 96 22.49 -2.15 -5.96
C LEU A 96 23.96 -1.81 -6.21
N PRO A 97 24.50 -0.69 -5.68
CA PRO A 97 25.91 -0.36 -5.85
C PRO A 97 26.79 -1.34 -5.08
N SER A 98 27.97 -1.64 -5.63
CA SER A 98 28.97 -2.48 -4.98
C SER A 98 30.38 -1.95 -5.18
N GLN A 99 31.34 -2.43 -4.39
CA GLN A 99 32.74 -2.09 -4.63
C GLN A 99 33.28 -2.82 -5.86
N ASP A 100 32.78 -4.03 -6.12
CA ASP A 100 33.21 -4.87 -7.24
C ASP A 100 32.87 -4.25 -8.61
N ASN A 101 31.75 -3.53 -8.72
CA ASN A 101 31.35 -2.84 -9.94
C ASN A 101 31.83 -1.37 -10.02
N GLY A 102 32.52 -0.89 -8.99
CA GLY A 102 33.04 0.47 -8.90
C GLY A 102 32.01 1.56 -8.55
N ASP A 103 30.75 1.19 -8.32
CA ASP A 103 29.70 2.15 -7.95
C ASP A 103 29.73 2.51 -6.46
N TRP A 104 30.48 1.79 -5.62
CA TRP A 104 30.74 2.13 -4.21
C TRP A 104 32.24 2.36 -3.98
N VAL A 105 32.61 3.59 -3.66
CA VAL A 105 34.00 3.98 -3.36
C VAL A 105 34.11 4.50 -1.94
N VAL A 106 34.88 3.82 -1.08
CA VAL A 106 35.27 4.30 0.24
C VAL A 106 36.62 5.00 0.15
N ARG A 107 36.71 6.25 0.60
CA ARG A 107 37.93 7.07 0.53
C ARG A 107 38.81 6.88 1.77
N PRO A 108 40.13 7.16 1.68
CA PRO A 108 41.04 7.00 2.83
C PRO A 108 40.70 7.84 4.06
N ASP A 109 39.97 8.95 3.89
CA ASP A 109 39.51 9.83 4.97
C ASP A 109 38.23 9.34 5.67
N GLY A 110 37.66 8.21 5.24
CA GLY A 110 36.45 7.62 5.80
C GLY A 110 35.16 8.12 5.17
N THR A 111 35.20 9.13 4.29
CA THR A 111 34.06 9.49 3.44
C THR A 111 33.84 8.43 2.36
N MET A 112 32.68 8.44 1.71
CA MET A 112 32.44 7.53 0.60
C MET A 112 31.48 8.12 -0.43
N GLN A 113 31.40 7.46 -1.57
CA GLN A 113 30.46 7.74 -2.64
C GLN A 113 29.75 6.44 -3.03
N THR A 114 28.45 6.51 -3.27
CA THR A 114 27.72 5.46 -3.99
C THR A 114 27.02 6.02 -5.23
N THR A 115 26.96 5.22 -6.30
CA THR A 115 26.30 5.55 -7.55
C THR A 115 25.15 4.57 -7.79
N TYR A 116 23.92 5.06 -7.69
CA TYR A 116 22.72 4.27 -7.98
C TYR A 116 22.32 4.48 -9.43
N ARG A 117 22.31 3.39 -10.20
CA ARG A 117 21.78 3.38 -11.58
C ARG A 117 20.29 3.11 -11.51
N LEU A 118 19.50 4.15 -11.73
CA LEU A 118 18.05 4.09 -11.68
C LEU A 118 17.50 3.32 -12.88
N ARG A 119 16.36 2.68 -12.68
CA ARG A 119 15.56 2.16 -13.79
C ARG A 119 15.11 3.29 -14.71
N ASN A 120 15.05 3.01 -16.01
CA ASN A 120 14.61 3.96 -17.04
C ASN A 120 13.18 3.67 -17.55
N ASP A 121 12.54 2.64 -17.03
CA ASP A 121 11.19 2.16 -17.40
C ASP A 121 10.15 2.42 -16.30
N VAL A 122 10.49 3.23 -15.29
CA VAL A 122 9.59 3.57 -14.19
C VAL A 122 8.86 4.87 -14.47
N THR A 123 7.55 4.87 -14.24
CA THR A 123 6.71 6.07 -14.25
C THR A 123 6.01 6.21 -12.90
N TRP A 124 5.79 7.45 -12.48
CA TRP A 124 4.76 7.81 -11.52
C TRP A 124 3.38 7.35 -12.00
N HIS A 125 2.41 7.21 -11.09
CA HIS A 125 1.05 6.79 -11.45
C HIS A 125 0.36 7.72 -12.46
N ASP A 126 0.74 9.00 -12.48
CA ASP A 126 0.27 9.97 -13.49
C ASP A 126 0.92 9.79 -14.88
N GLY A 127 1.94 8.94 -15.00
CA GLY A 127 2.67 8.65 -16.23
C GLY A 127 3.94 9.45 -16.45
N THR A 128 4.26 10.39 -15.56
CA THR A 128 5.53 11.11 -15.61
C THR A 128 6.69 10.14 -15.34
N PRO A 129 7.77 10.13 -16.13
CA PRO A 129 8.94 9.30 -15.86
C PRO A 129 9.57 9.63 -14.49
N LEU A 130 10.00 8.61 -13.76
CA LEU A 130 10.83 8.78 -12.56
C LEU A 130 12.26 9.18 -12.98
N THR A 131 12.84 10.16 -12.29
CA THR A 131 14.21 10.62 -12.55
C THR A 131 15.02 10.79 -11.26
N ALA A 132 16.34 10.92 -11.38
CA ALA A 132 17.24 11.21 -10.26
C ALA A 132 16.92 12.53 -9.56
N LYS A 133 16.27 13.49 -10.25
CA LYS A 133 15.84 14.77 -9.65
C LYS A 133 14.76 14.57 -8.59
N ASP A 134 13.92 13.55 -8.72
CA ASP A 134 12.88 13.24 -7.73
C ASP A 134 13.49 12.84 -6.37
N PHE A 135 14.66 12.22 -6.38
CA PHE A 135 15.42 11.86 -5.17
C PHE A 135 16.14 13.08 -4.56
N ILE A 136 16.72 13.94 -5.40
CA ILE A 136 17.34 15.20 -4.93
C ILE A 136 16.28 16.09 -4.29
N PHE A 137 15.13 16.23 -4.94
CA PHE A 137 14.01 16.98 -4.40
C PHE A 137 13.52 16.36 -3.08
N ALA A 138 13.33 15.04 -3.03
CA ALA A 138 12.96 14.36 -1.79
C ALA A 138 13.94 14.64 -0.65
N HIS A 139 15.24 14.53 -0.89
CA HIS A 139 16.25 14.83 0.13
C HIS A 139 16.20 16.29 0.59
N THR A 140 15.96 17.22 -0.32
CA THR A 140 15.78 18.64 0.01
C THR A 140 14.59 18.83 0.96
N VAL A 141 13.48 18.13 0.72
CA VAL A 141 12.29 18.18 1.58
C VAL A 141 12.56 17.50 2.94
N THR A 142 13.18 16.31 2.95
CA THR A 142 13.38 15.52 4.19
C THR A 142 14.48 16.05 5.11
N THR A 143 15.29 16.99 4.63
CA THR A 143 16.32 17.70 5.43
C THR A 143 15.96 19.16 5.72
N ASP A 144 14.78 19.60 5.31
CA ASP A 144 14.32 20.98 5.52
C ASP A 144 14.00 21.23 7.01
N PRO A 145 14.72 22.14 7.69
CA PRO A 145 14.48 22.43 9.10
C PRO A 145 13.16 23.18 9.37
N GLU A 146 12.51 23.73 8.33
CA GLU A 146 11.22 24.41 8.45
C GLU A 146 10.02 23.44 8.42
N LEU A 147 10.27 22.17 8.08
CA LEU A 147 9.23 21.15 8.00
C LEU A 147 9.27 20.21 9.22
N PRO A 148 8.12 19.63 9.62
CA PRO A 148 8.04 18.63 10.69
C PRO A 148 8.53 17.26 10.20
N VAL A 149 9.77 17.19 9.73
CA VAL A 149 10.43 15.97 9.25
C VAL A 149 10.80 15.06 10.43
N SER A 150 10.63 13.76 10.25
CA SER A 150 11.26 12.79 11.15
C SER A 150 12.77 12.84 10.92
N GLN A 151 13.59 12.97 11.97
CA GLN A 151 15.05 13.07 11.76
C GLN A 151 15.57 11.83 11.03
N GLY A 152 16.08 12.03 9.81
CA GLY A 152 16.41 10.98 8.87
C GLY A 152 17.47 10.02 9.41
N LYS A 153 17.20 8.72 9.32
CA LYS A 153 18.15 7.66 9.68
C LYS A 153 19.34 7.63 8.72
N VAL A 154 19.10 7.93 7.45
CA VAL A 154 20.09 7.91 6.36
C VAL A 154 20.50 9.33 6.00
N ALA A 155 19.54 10.26 5.95
CA ALA A 155 19.78 11.62 5.46
C ALA A 155 20.91 12.36 6.20
N ILE A 156 21.08 12.12 7.52
CA ILE A 156 22.15 12.74 8.32
C ILE A 156 23.57 12.26 7.96
N TYR A 157 23.70 11.17 7.21
CA TYR A 157 24.98 10.65 6.72
C TYR A 157 25.34 11.17 5.33
N ILE A 158 24.37 11.76 4.62
CA ILE A 158 24.53 12.28 3.26
C ILE A 158 25.12 13.69 3.35
N ASP A 159 26.23 13.91 2.66
CA ASP A 159 26.90 15.21 2.52
C ASP A 159 26.46 15.94 1.24
N GLY A 160 25.99 15.19 0.24
CA GLY A 160 25.46 15.75 -0.99
C GLY A 160 24.88 14.70 -1.93
N LEU A 161 24.00 15.16 -2.83
CA LEU A 161 23.43 14.35 -3.91
C LEU A 161 23.69 15.05 -5.24
N ASP A 162 24.10 14.27 -6.24
CA ASP A 162 24.25 14.72 -7.62
C ASP A 162 23.45 13.83 -8.57
N ALA A 163 22.97 14.44 -9.66
CA ALA A 163 22.30 13.75 -10.77
C ALA A 163 22.94 14.18 -12.09
N PRO A 164 24.05 13.53 -12.53
CA PRO A 164 24.70 13.88 -13.78
C PRO A 164 23.80 13.65 -15.01
N ASP A 165 22.80 12.78 -14.88
CA ASP A 165 21.74 12.52 -15.84
C ASP A 165 20.45 12.06 -15.11
N ASP A 166 19.36 11.86 -15.86
CA ASP A 166 18.06 11.52 -15.28
C ASP A 166 18.01 10.12 -14.64
N HIS A 167 18.99 9.23 -14.90
CA HIS A 167 18.98 7.84 -14.43
C HIS A 167 20.18 7.49 -13.55
N THR A 168 20.91 8.48 -13.08
CA THR A 168 22.09 8.29 -12.22
C THR A 168 21.95 9.17 -10.99
N LEU A 169 21.84 8.55 -9.82
CA LEU A 169 21.88 9.23 -8.54
C LEU A 169 23.22 8.95 -7.87
N VAL A 170 24.02 9.99 -7.63
CA VAL A 170 25.28 9.90 -6.91
C VAL A 170 25.06 10.42 -5.49
N VAL A 171 25.40 9.60 -4.50
CA VAL A 171 25.30 9.96 -3.08
C VAL A 171 26.70 10.13 -2.53
N GLN A 172 26.99 11.31 -2.01
CA GLN A 172 28.19 11.61 -1.23
C GLN A 172 27.88 11.45 0.24
N TRP A 173 28.74 10.74 0.95
CA TRP A 173 28.54 10.40 2.36
C TRP A 173 29.63 11.03 3.21
N SER A 174 29.24 11.68 4.31
CA SER A 174 30.14 12.36 5.24
C SER A 174 31.04 11.40 6.03
N LYS A 175 30.64 10.12 6.08
CA LYS A 175 31.38 9.01 6.68
C LYS A 175 30.89 7.69 6.12
N THR A 176 31.57 6.60 6.45
CA THR A 176 31.17 5.26 6.02
C THR A 176 29.76 4.92 6.54
N TYR A 177 28.87 4.55 5.63
CA TYR A 177 27.53 4.06 5.93
C TYR A 177 27.38 2.61 5.43
N PRO A 178 27.40 1.60 6.33
CA PRO A 178 27.48 0.18 5.95
C PRO A 178 26.33 -0.36 5.10
N PHE A 179 25.19 0.34 5.05
CA PHE A 179 24.00 -0.09 4.31
C PHE A 179 23.83 0.62 2.96
N ALA A 180 24.88 1.28 2.46
CA ALA A 180 24.82 2.01 1.20
C ALA A 180 24.66 1.11 -0.04
N ASN A 181 24.85 -0.21 0.06
CA ASN A 181 24.51 -1.14 -1.03
C ASN A 181 23.01 -1.27 -1.31
N GLY A 182 22.14 -0.79 -0.43
CA GLY A 182 20.70 -0.76 -0.68
C GLY A 182 19.97 -0.06 0.44
N ILE A 183 19.59 1.19 0.17
CA ILE A 183 18.85 2.01 1.12
C ILE A 183 17.39 1.55 1.11
N VAL A 184 16.92 1.12 2.28
CA VAL A 184 15.57 0.56 2.48
C VAL A 184 14.71 1.48 3.33
N GLU A 185 15.30 2.54 3.88
CA GLU A 185 14.64 3.57 4.68
C GLU A 185 13.83 4.54 3.81
N ASP A 186 12.76 5.10 4.38
CA ASP A 186 11.83 6.00 3.68
C ASP A 186 12.39 7.42 3.42
N ASP A 187 13.46 7.80 4.11
CA ASP A 187 14.02 9.15 4.05
C ASP A 187 14.91 9.43 2.83
N LEU A 188 15.03 8.45 1.91
CA LEU A 188 15.58 8.62 0.57
C LEU A 188 14.69 8.00 -0.54
N GLY A 189 13.38 7.91 -0.31
CA GLY A 189 12.40 7.60 -1.37
C GLY A 189 12.17 8.81 -2.29
N PRO A 190 11.80 8.61 -3.57
CA PRO A 190 11.55 9.73 -4.47
C PRO A 190 10.27 10.50 -4.09
N LEU A 191 10.25 11.81 -4.35
CA LEU A 191 9.04 12.65 -4.28
C LEU A 191 8.76 13.25 -5.66
N PRO A 192 7.48 13.38 -6.08
CA PRO A 192 7.14 13.86 -7.41
C PRO A 192 7.32 15.37 -7.51
N GLY A 193 8.53 15.82 -7.80
CA GLY A 193 8.86 17.25 -7.85
C GLY A 193 7.96 18.01 -8.83
N HIS A 194 7.61 17.37 -9.94
CA HIS A 194 6.69 17.91 -10.95
C HIS A 194 5.28 18.23 -10.43
N LEU A 195 4.85 17.65 -9.30
CA LEU A 195 3.55 17.91 -8.68
C LEU A 195 3.64 18.89 -7.51
N ILE A 196 4.68 18.80 -6.69
CA ILE A 196 4.67 19.42 -5.35
C ILE A 196 5.81 20.42 -5.11
N GLU A 197 6.83 20.49 -5.98
CA GLU A 197 8.00 21.34 -5.76
C GLU A 197 7.67 22.83 -5.80
N GLU A 198 6.81 23.27 -6.71
CA GLU A 198 6.44 24.69 -6.80
C GLU A 198 5.74 25.18 -5.52
N VAL A 199 4.83 24.37 -4.97
CA VAL A 199 4.16 24.70 -3.70
C VAL A 199 5.17 24.66 -2.55
N TYR A 200 6.08 23.69 -2.51
CA TYR A 200 7.16 23.63 -1.52
C TYR A 200 8.03 24.91 -1.51
N ARG A 201 8.36 25.46 -2.69
CA ARG A 201 9.22 26.64 -2.80
C ARG A 201 8.51 27.94 -2.43
N THR A 202 7.19 28.00 -2.62
CA THR A 202 6.40 29.23 -2.50
C THR A 202 5.62 29.32 -1.19
N ASP A 203 5.17 28.19 -0.65
CA ASP A 203 4.25 28.13 0.50
C ASP A 203 4.38 26.80 1.26
N LYS A 204 5.24 26.80 2.29
CA LYS A 204 5.52 25.63 3.14
C LYS A 204 4.32 25.18 3.96
N GLU A 205 3.43 26.09 4.33
CA GLU A 205 2.23 25.75 5.10
C GLU A 205 1.25 25.00 4.21
N ARG A 206 0.99 25.53 3.01
CA ARG A 206 0.17 24.84 2.01
C ARG A 206 0.79 23.52 1.57
N PHE A 207 2.11 23.47 1.41
CA PHE A 207 2.82 22.25 1.06
C PHE A 207 2.47 21.11 2.00
N GLN A 208 2.49 21.34 3.32
CA GLN A 208 2.16 20.33 4.35
C GLN A 208 0.71 19.85 4.30
N GLN A 209 -0.18 20.61 3.69
CA GLN A 209 -1.62 20.33 3.60
C GLN A 209 -2.03 19.78 2.24
N LEU A 210 -1.07 19.52 1.34
CA LEU A 210 -1.38 19.00 0.01
C LEU A 210 -2.10 17.64 0.10
N PRO A 211 -3.13 17.41 -0.74
CA PRO A 211 -3.77 16.10 -0.85
C PRO A 211 -2.79 14.98 -1.19
N PHE A 212 -1.64 15.30 -1.78
CA PHE A 212 -0.56 14.35 -2.05
C PHE A 212 -0.18 13.52 -0.81
N TRP A 213 -0.20 14.10 0.39
CA TRP A 213 0.16 13.36 1.61
C TRP A 213 -0.89 12.34 2.03
N THR A 214 -2.09 12.42 1.47
CA THR A 214 -3.26 11.62 1.86
C THR A 214 -4.03 11.12 0.63
N THR A 215 -5.16 11.76 0.30
CA THR A 215 -6.16 11.26 -0.64
C THR A 215 -5.77 11.39 -2.11
N GLY A 216 -4.80 12.26 -2.41
CA GLY A 216 -4.29 12.53 -3.76
C GLY A 216 -2.91 11.93 -4.01
N PHE A 217 -2.56 10.83 -3.33
CA PHE A 217 -1.23 10.24 -3.41
C PHE A 217 -0.91 9.71 -4.81
N VAL A 218 0.28 10.06 -5.30
CA VAL A 218 0.85 9.59 -6.57
C VAL A 218 2.20 8.94 -6.26
N GLY A 219 2.31 7.64 -6.50
CA GLY A 219 3.52 6.88 -6.23
C GLY A 219 4.14 6.26 -7.47
N VAL A 220 5.07 5.34 -7.24
CA VAL A 220 5.81 4.57 -8.28
C VAL A 220 5.66 3.06 -8.07
N GLY A 221 4.67 2.63 -7.27
CA GLY A 221 4.42 1.24 -6.93
C GLY A 221 3.39 0.53 -7.82
N PRO A 222 3.13 -0.76 -7.53
CA PRO A 222 2.25 -1.62 -8.33
C PRO A 222 0.75 -1.28 -8.24
N TYR A 223 0.32 -0.56 -7.20
CA TYR A 223 -1.04 -0.06 -7.06
C TYR A 223 -1.04 1.47 -7.01
N GLN A 224 -2.14 2.08 -7.44
CA GLN A 224 -2.39 3.51 -7.37
C GLN A 224 -3.64 3.79 -6.54
N MET A 225 -3.71 4.96 -5.91
CA MET A 225 -4.89 5.42 -5.18
C MET A 225 -6.11 5.42 -6.12
N ASP A 226 -7.21 4.81 -5.68
CA ASP A 226 -8.49 4.87 -6.38
C ASP A 226 -9.50 5.71 -5.61
N GLU A 227 -9.67 5.42 -4.32
CA GLU A 227 -10.57 6.14 -3.43
C GLU A 227 -10.04 6.12 -2.00
N TRP A 228 -10.27 7.20 -1.26
CA TRP A 228 -10.10 7.23 0.18
C TRP A 228 -11.32 7.88 0.83
N VAL A 229 -12.14 7.05 1.47
CA VAL A 229 -13.29 7.49 2.26
C VAL A 229 -12.85 7.64 3.71
N LEU A 230 -12.73 8.90 4.14
CA LEU A 230 -12.25 9.24 5.48
C LEU A 230 -13.03 8.52 6.58
N GLY A 231 -12.32 8.00 7.58
CA GLY A 231 -12.87 7.23 8.69
C GLY A 231 -13.47 5.87 8.32
N SER A 232 -13.36 5.42 7.06
CA SER A 232 -13.93 4.16 6.59
C SER A 232 -12.91 3.24 5.94
N HIS A 233 -12.39 3.62 4.78
CA HIS A 233 -11.52 2.75 4.01
C HIS A 233 -10.72 3.51 2.94
N MET A 234 -9.68 2.85 2.46
CA MET A 234 -8.90 3.26 1.30
C MET A 234 -8.88 2.12 0.28
N THR A 235 -9.19 2.43 -0.96
CA THR A 235 -9.16 1.51 -2.09
C THR A 235 -8.03 1.90 -3.03
N VAL A 236 -7.19 0.92 -3.37
CA VAL A 236 -6.12 1.05 -4.35
C VAL A 236 -6.35 0.05 -5.48
N LYS A 237 -6.02 0.44 -6.71
CA LYS A 237 -6.18 -0.41 -7.90
C LYS A 237 -4.85 -0.68 -8.56
N ALA A 238 -4.73 -1.82 -9.24
CA ALA A 238 -3.51 -2.16 -9.98
C ALA A 238 -3.14 -1.05 -10.97
N TYR A 239 -1.86 -0.68 -11.02
CA TYR A 239 -1.32 0.25 -11.98
C TYR A 239 -0.85 -0.51 -13.23
N ASP A 240 -1.56 -0.32 -14.35
CA ASP A 240 -1.34 -1.11 -15.57
C ASP A 240 0.06 -0.93 -16.19
N ARG A 241 0.72 0.21 -15.92
CA ARG A 241 2.05 0.54 -16.45
C ARG A 241 3.19 0.28 -15.45
N PHE A 242 2.95 -0.51 -14.41
CA PHE A 242 4.02 -0.87 -13.48
C PHE A 242 5.10 -1.69 -14.20
N TYR A 243 6.37 -1.30 -14.03
CA TYR A 243 7.50 -1.84 -14.82
C TYR A 243 7.69 -3.36 -14.68
N ALA A 244 7.33 -3.93 -13.52
CA ALA A 244 7.43 -5.38 -13.28
C ALA A 244 6.18 -6.16 -13.73
N GLY A 245 5.28 -5.50 -14.46
CA GLY A 245 4.00 -6.04 -14.89
C GLY A 245 2.86 -5.73 -13.93
N ARG A 246 1.64 -5.67 -14.49
CA ARG A 246 0.43 -5.39 -13.73
C ARG A 246 0.21 -6.42 -12.62
N ALA A 247 -0.16 -5.94 -11.42
CA ALA A 247 -0.54 -6.81 -10.32
C ALA A 247 -1.72 -7.74 -10.69
N LYS A 248 -1.72 -8.94 -10.12
CA LYS A 248 -2.75 -9.97 -10.38
C LYS A 248 -4.05 -9.76 -9.61
N ILE A 249 -3.98 -9.02 -8.50
CA ILE A 249 -5.15 -8.55 -7.76
C ILE A 249 -5.49 -7.19 -8.35
N ASP A 250 -6.75 -7.02 -8.74
CA ASP A 250 -7.22 -5.81 -9.42
C ASP A 250 -7.37 -4.65 -8.44
N THR A 251 -7.82 -4.95 -7.23
CA THR A 251 -8.16 -3.96 -6.20
C THR A 251 -7.84 -4.46 -4.81
N ILE A 252 -7.26 -3.60 -3.97
CA ILE A 252 -7.11 -3.84 -2.54
C ILE A 252 -7.90 -2.77 -1.80
N THR A 253 -8.79 -3.18 -0.90
CA THR A 253 -9.51 -2.29 0.01
C THR A 253 -8.96 -2.47 1.43
N PHE A 254 -8.27 -1.44 1.92
CA PHE A 254 -7.84 -1.33 3.30
C PHE A 254 -8.99 -0.74 4.13
N ARG A 255 -9.61 -1.55 4.98
CA ARG A 255 -10.69 -1.11 5.89
C ARG A 255 -10.11 -0.67 7.22
N PHE A 256 -10.52 0.51 7.70
CA PHE A 256 -10.07 1.02 8.99
C PHE A 256 -10.92 0.40 10.10
N VAL A 257 -10.28 -0.45 10.92
CA VAL A 257 -10.93 -1.20 11.99
C VAL A 257 -10.06 -1.12 13.25
N GLU A 258 -10.46 -0.27 14.19
CA GLU A 258 -9.72 -0.01 15.44
C GLU A 258 -9.75 -1.17 16.44
N ASN A 259 -10.77 -2.02 16.36
CA ASN A 259 -11.01 -3.07 17.34
C ASN A 259 -10.58 -4.44 16.82
N ALA A 260 -9.52 -5.01 17.40
CA ALA A 260 -8.99 -6.32 17.00
C ALA A 260 -10.02 -7.48 17.05
N PRO A 261 -10.90 -7.61 18.07
CA PRO A 261 -12.00 -8.60 18.02
C PRO A 261 -12.90 -8.46 16.80
N THR A 262 -13.16 -7.24 16.33
CA THR A 262 -13.94 -6.97 15.12
C THR A 262 -13.18 -7.40 13.87
N VAL A 263 -11.86 -7.20 13.82
CA VAL A 263 -10.99 -7.72 12.74
C VAL A 263 -11.10 -9.24 12.66
N VAL A 264 -10.92 -9.93 13.79
CA VAL A 264 -11.00 -11.41 13.87
C VAL A 264 -12.36 -11.92 13.40
N ALA A 265 -13.46 -11.30 13.86
CA ALA A 265 -14.81 -11.70 13.44
C ALA A 265 -15.03 -11.52 11.93
N ASN A 266 -14.52 -10.44 11.33
CA ASN A 266 -14.62 -10.21 9.88
C ASN A 266 -13.75 -11.19 9.07
N LEU A 267 -12.57 -11.56 9.56
CA LEU A 267 -11.72 -12.58 8.94
C LEU A 267 -12.37 -13.96 8.97
N ILE A 268 -12.91 -14.38 10.12
CA ILE A 268 -13.63 -15.64 10.26
C ILE A 268 -14.86 -15.68 9.35
N ALA A 269 -15.60 -14.56 9.23
CA ALA A 269 -16.76 -14.45 8.38
C ALA A 269 -16.43 -14.36 6.87
N GLY A 270 -15.15 -14.27 6.48
CA GLY A 270 -14.72 -14.06 5.09
C GLY A 270 -15.08 -12.68 4.53
N ALA A 271 -15.37 -11.71 5.40
CA ALA A 271 -15.63 -10.32 5.00
C ALA A 271 -14.33 -9.53 4.76
N LEU A 272 -13.21 -10.05 5.26
CA LEU A 272 -11.84 -9.60 5.03
C LEU A 272 -10.96 -10.81 4.74
N ASP A 273 -9.95 -10.63 3.91
CA ASP A 273 -9.01 -11.66 3.46
C ASP A 273 -7.67 -11.61 4.22
N GLY A 274 -7.39 -10.52 4.92
CA GLY A 274 -6.17 -10.35 5.70
C GLY A 274 -6.22 -9.18 6.66
N ALA A 275 -5.19 -9.06 7.47
CA ALA A 275 -5.00 -7.95 8.40
C ALA A 275 -3.51 -7.60 8.49
N ILE A 276 -3.21 -6.30 8.54
CA ILE A 276 -1.85 -5.82 8.82
C ILE A 276 -1.49 -6.18 10.27
N PRO A 277 -0.23 -6.55 10.59
CA PRO A 277 0.15 -7.07 11.91
C PRO A 277 -0.22 -6.20 13.12
N ALA A 278 -0.32 -4.88 12.97
CA ALA A 278 -0.80 -4.01 14.06
C ALA A 278 -2.30 -4.19 14.38
N ALA A 279 -3.09 -4.72 13.44
CA ALA A 279 -4.52 -4.93 13.58
C ALA A 279 -4.90 -6.24 14.30
N MET A 280 -3.95 -7.16 14.51
CA MET A 280 -4.19 -8.45 15.13
C MET A 280 -2.96 -8.99 15.87
N ASP A 281 -3.14 -9.52 17.08
CA ASP A 281 -2.05 -10.14 17.83
C ASP A 281 -1.74 -11.58 17.39
N PHE A 282 -0.62 -12.12 17.90
CA PHE A 282 -0.17 -13.47 17.54
C PHE A 282 -1.16 -14.57 17.92
N GLN A 283 -1.80 -14.49 19.09
CA GLN A 283 -2.76 -15.52 19.54
C GLN A 283 -4.02 -15.51 18.69
N GLN A 284 -4.49 -14.31 18.34
CA GLN A 284 -5.62 -14.10 17.44
C GLN A 284 -5.33 -14.63 16.03
N SER A 285 -4.10 -14.45 15.53
CA SER A 285 -3.70 -15.00 14.22
C SER A 285 -3.80 -16.52 14.16
N PHE A 286 -3.48 -17.21 15.27
CA PHE A 286 -3.59 -18.67 15.36
C PHE A 286 -5.06 -19.13 15.39
N LEU A 287 -5.93 -18.37 16.05
CA LEU A 287 -7.37 -18.64 16.08
C LEU A 287 -7.97 -18.55 14.68
N VAL A 288 -7.71 -17.44 13.96
CA VAL A 288 -8.20 -17.25 12.58
C VAL A 288 -7.70 -18.37 11.67
N LYS A 289 -6.40 -18.69 11.74
CA LYS A 289 -5.82 -19.79 10.96
C LYS A 289 -6.52 -21.13 11.25
N THR A 290 -6.72 -21.45 12.54
CA THR A 290 -7.36 -22.71 12.93
C THR A 290 -8.78 -22.80 12.37
N GLU A 291 -9.53 -21.71 12.39
CA GLU A 291 -10.90 -21.68 11.87
C GLU A 291 -10.93 -21.81 10.34
N TRP A 292 -10.04 -21.13 9.62
CA TRP A 292 -9.92 -21.31 8.17
C TRP A 292 -9.50 -22.74 7.79
N ASP A 293 -8.54 -23.34 8.50
CA ASP A 293 -8.12 -24.73 8.26
C ASP A 293 -9.29 -25.74 8.45
N ILE A 294 -10.27 -25.41 9.30
CA ILE A 294 -11.50 -26.21 9.50
C ILE A 294 -12.49 -26.02 8.33
N LEU A 295 -12.55 -24.82 7.75
CA LEU A 295 -13.53 -24.44 6.73
C LEU A 295 -13.12 -24.84 5.29
N GLY A 296 -11.83 -25.10 5.04
CA GLY A 296 -11.30 -25.65 3.78
C GLY A 296 -10.63 -24.61 2.89
#